data_AF-A0A381ZBP2-F1
#
_entry.id   AF-A0A381ZBP2-F1
#
_cell.length_a   1.000
_cell.length_b   1.000
_cell.length_c   1.000
_cell.angle_alpha   90.00
_cell.angle_beta   90.00
_cell.angle_gamma   90.00
#
_symmetry.space_group_name_H-M   'P 1'
#
loop_
_entity.id
_entity.type
_entity.pdbx_description
1 polymer ?
#
loop_
_entity_poly.entity_id
_entity_poly.type
_entity_poly.pdbx_seq_one_letter_code
_entity_poly.pdbx_strand_id
1 'polypeptide(L)' 'MLITGGCGFIGSNFVRYVLDQLDEYNIVNLDKLTYAGNINNLNG' A
#
# COMPACT_ATOMS: atom_id res chain seq x y z
N MET A 1 -8.85 -7.34 -1.67
CA MET A 1 -7.91 -6.99 -2.75
C MET A 1 -6.48 -7.19 -2.25
N LEU A 2 -5.64 -7.87 -3.03
CA LEU A 2 -4.22 -8.08 -2.71
C LEU A 2 -3.38 -7.03 -3.44
N ILE A 3 -2.56 -6.28 -2.71
CA ILE A 3 -1.56 -5.35 -3.26
C ILE A 3 -0.19 -5.92 -2.96
N THR A 4 0.69 -5.98 -3.96
CA THR A 4 2.09 -6.37 -3.77
C THR A 4 3.01 -5.16 -3.91
N GLY A 5 3.99 -5.01 -3.01
CA GLY A 5 4.91 -3.87 -3.07
C GLY A 5 4.29 -2.54 -2.61
N GLY A 6 3.26 -2.59 -1.77
CA GLY A 6 2.50 -1.42 -1.30
C GLY A 6 3.27 -0.48 -0.36
N CYS A 7 4.48 -0.83 0.07
CA CYS A 7 5.36 0.06 0.82
C CYS A 7 6.34 0.83 -0.08
N GLY A 8 6.33 0.60 -1.40
CA GLY A 8 7.08 1.41 -2.37
C GLY A 8 6.37 2.72 -2.71
N PHE A 9 7.02 3.57 -3.52
CA PHE A 9 6.51 4.91 -3.86
C PHE A 9 5.12 4.89 -4.53
N ILE A 10 4.93 4.11 -5.59
CA ILE A 10 3.64 4.01 -6.29
C ILE A 10 2.66 3.18 -5.45
N GLY A 11 3.14 2.08 -4.87
CA GLY A 11 2.32 1.16 -4.10
C GLY A 11 1.62 1.83 -2.91
N SER A 12 2.33 2.69 -2.16
CA SER A 12 1.74 3.31 -0.99
C SER A 12 0.68 4.36 -1.34
N ASN A 13 0.88 5.11 -2.42
CA ASN A 13 -0.14 6.02 -2.94
C ASN A 13 -1.36 5.26 -3.46
N PHE A 14 -1.16 4.12 -4.11
CA PHE A 14 -2.26 3.28 -4.56
C PHE A 14 -3.07 2.70 -3.40
N VAL A 15 -2.40 2.21 -2.34
CA VAL A 15 -3.07 1.73 -1.12
C VAL A 15 -3.98 2.82 -0.55
N ARG A 16 -3.48 4.05 -0.40
CA ARG A 16 -4.27 5.19 0.10
C ARG A 16 -5.45 5.52 -0.81
N TYR A 17 -5.19 5.64 -2.12
CA TYR A 17 -6.25 5.94 -3.09
C TYR A 17 -7.39 4.92 -3.01
N VAL A 18 -7.07 3.63 -2.86
CA VAL A 18 -8.11 2.61 -2.77
C VAL A 18 -8.84 2.67 -1.42
N LEU A 19 -8.13 2.90 -0.31
CA LEU A 19 -8.77 3.09 1.00
C LEU A 19 -9.73 4.29 0.99
N ASP A 20 -9.37 5.40 0.33
CA ASP A 20 -10.18 6.61 0.27
C ASP A 20 -11.41 6.50 -0.65
N GLN A 21 -11.34 5.66 -1.68
CA GLN A 21 -12.40 5.56 -2.70
C GLN A 21 -13.34 4.38 -2.48
N LEU A 22 -12.90 3.35 -1.76
CA LEU A 22 -13.57 2.05 -1.75
C LEU A 22 -13.68 1.49 -0.33
N ASP A 23 -14.68 1.96 0.42
CA ASP A 23 -14.97 1.55 1.82
C ASP A 23 -15.27 0.05 1.97
N GLU A 24 -15.62 -0.66 0.90
CA GLU A 24 -16.09 -2.05 0.97
C GLU A 24 -14.98 -3.11 0.79
N TYR A 25 -13.74 -2.70 0.52
CA TYR A 25 -12.68 -3.66 0.18
C TYR A 25 -11.74 -3.91 1.35
N ASN A 26 -11.68 -5.19 1.77
CA ASN A 26 -10.59 -5.65 2.61
C ASN A 26 -9.29 -5.67 1.81
N ILE A 27 -8.33 -4.81 2.16
CA ILE A 27 -7.03 -4.71 1.50
C ILE A 27 -5.99 -5.50 2.30
N VAL A 28 -5.18 -6.28 1.59
CA VAL A 28 -3.98 -6.92 2.14
C VAL A 28 -2.78 -6.45 1.32
N ASN A 29 -1.82 -5.79 1.96
CA ASN A 29 -0.55 -5.41 1.33
C ASN A 29 0.52 -6.47 1.67
N LEU A 30 1.06 -7.11 0.64
CA LEU A 30 2.19 -8.02 0.73
C LEU A 30 3.45 -7.32 0.20
N ASP A 31 4.35 -6.95 1.11
CA ASP A 31 5.60 -6.30 0.76
C ASP A 31 6.78 -7.02 1.39
N LYS A 32 7.88 -7.14 0.63
CA LYS A 32 9.12 -7.76 1.10
C LYS A 32 10.01 -6.79 1.88
N LEU A 33 9.68 -5.50 1.90
CA LEU A 33 10.44 -4.43 2.55
C LEU A 33 11.92 -4.47 2.14
N THR A 34 12.16 -4.57 0.83
CA THR A 34 13.51 -4.45 0.28
C THR A 34 13.97 -2.98 0.33
N TYR A 35 15.16 -2.67 -0.20
CA TYR A 35 15.71 -1.30 -0.23
C TYR A 35 14.70 -0.22 -0.68
N ALA A 36 13.81 -0.53 -1.64
CA ALA A 36 12.83 0.40 -2.17
C ALA A 36 11.50 0.46 -1.39
N GLY A 37 11.31 -0.38 -0.36
CA GLY A 37 10.10 -0.46 0.44
C GLY A 37 10.30 0.12 1.84
N ASN A 38 9.41 1.03 2.26
CA ASN A 38 9.43 1.63 3.60
C ASN A 38 8.02 1.70 4.17
N ILE A 39 7.79 1.11 5.34
CA ILE A 39 6.47 1.09 5.98
C ILE A 39 5.98 2.49 6.35
N ASN A 40 6.89 3.44 6.60
CA ASN A 40 6.53 4.84 6.85
C ASN A 40 5.87 5.51 5.64
N ASN A 41 6.03 4.95 4.43
CA ASN A 41 5.33 5.44 3.24
C ASN A 41 3.81 5.27 3.32
N LEU A 42 3.29 4.51 4.30
CA LEU A 42 1.86 4.36 4.58
C LEU A 42 1.35 5.30 5.69
N ASN A 43 2.23 6.03 6.38
CA ASN A 43 1.86 6.88 7.53
C ASN A 43 1.54 8.34 7.17
N GLY A 44 1.81 8.74 5.92
CA GLY A 44 1.47 10.08 5.40
C GLY A 44 0.08 10.15 4.80
#